data_AF-A0AAD5QY25-F1
#
_entry.id   AF-A0AAD5QY25-F1
#
_cell.length_a   1.000
_cell.length_b   1.000
_cell.length_c   1.000
_cell.angle_alpha   90.00
_cell.angle_beta   90.00
_cell.angle_gamma   90.00
#
_symmetry.space_group_name_H-M   'P 1'
#
loop_
_entity.id
_entity.type
_entity.pdbx_description
1 polymer ?
#
loop_
_entity_poly.entity_id
_entity_poly.type
_entity_poly.pdbx_seq_one_letter_code
_entity_poly.pdbx_strand_id
1 'polypeptide(L)'
;MKRVSENAETALVSPKCIKLNREELESADTATLIEKLVSLTDQLNEGNQMVRMWKTRLALARLQVLQINKELKDIFKERNDAYYSGTGANPAERDQLLDLLFYETYISMKERIGRREKEITELRDAVKALEKYAQEISERDAKIAELEKELYQYRRYVIEQDASEHTELD
;
A
#
# COMPACT_ATOMS: atom_id res chain seq x y z
N MET A 1 3.05 10.23 -21.30
CA MET A 1 4.23 10.05 -22.19
C MET A 1 4.18 8.66 -22.80
N LYS A 2 3.92 8.59 -24.11
CA LYS A 2 4.01 7.36 -24.93
C LYS A 2 5.47 6.88 -24.96
N ARG A 3 5.70 5.57 -24.83
CA ARG A 3 6.92 4.94 -25.35
C ARG A 3 6.51 3.99 -26.48
N VAL A 4 6.79 4.46 -27.69
CA VAL A 4 6.95 3.62 -28.88
C VAL A 4 8.34 3.02 -28.77
N SER A 5 8.43 1.71 -28.93
CA SER A 5 9.67 0.98 -29.21
C SER A 5 9.29 -0.14 -30.16
N GLU A 6 9.30 0.20 -31.45
CA GLU A 6 9.34 -0.74 -32.55
C GLU A 6 10.52 -1.71 -32.34
N ASN A 7 10.24 -3.00 -32.37
CA ASN A 7 11.23 -4.00 -32.75
C ASN A 7 10.60 -4.86 -33.84
N ALA A 8 10.92 -4.41 -35.05
CA ALA A 8 10.97 -5.08 -36.33
C ALA A 8 10.61 -6.58 -36.36
N GLU A 9 9.60 -6.87 -37.17
CA GLU A 9 9.68 -7.89 -38.22
C GLU A 9 10.10 -9.29 -37.75
N THR A 10 9.23 -9.95 -36.98
CA THR A 10 8.99 -11.37 -37.26
C THR A 10 8.22 -11.43 -38.57
N ALA A 11 8.93 -11.36 -39.70
CA ALA A 11 8.42 -11.86 -40.96
C ALA A 11 8.05 -13.33 -40.71
N LEU A 12 6.76 -13.57 -40.41
CA LEU A 12 6.13 -14.85 -40.55
C LEU A 12 6.35 -15.22 -42.01
N VAL A 13 7.44 -15.95 -42.29
CA VAL A 13 7.59 -16.68 -43.53
C VAL A 13 6.46 -17.69 -43.50
N SER A 14 5.33 -17.31 -44.11
CA SER A 14 4.24 -18.23 -44.33
C SER A 14 4.84 -19.42 -45.08
N PRO A 15 4.62 -20.66 -44.61
CA PRO A 15 5.05 -21.81 -45.37
C PRO A 15 4.26 -21.75 -46.67
N LYS A 16 4.90 -21.33 -47.76
CA LYS A 16 4.35 -21.47 -49.10
C LYS A 16 4.20 -22.98 -49.31
N CYS A 17 3.01 -23.50 -49.03
CA CYS A 17 2.62 -24.82 -49.48
C CYS A 17 2.63 -24.73 -51.01
N ILE A 18 3.67 -25.29 -51.62
CA ILE A 18 3.81 -25.37 -53.07
C ILE A 18 2.73 -26.38 -53.51
N LYS A 19 1.55 -25.87 -53.84
CA LYS A 19 0.49 -26.65 -54.46
C LYS A 19 0.93 -26.91 -55.90
N LEU A 20 1.48 -28.10 -56.14
CA LEU A 20 1.82 -28.55 -57.48
C LEU A 20 0.53 -29.02 -58.17
N ASN A 21 0.11 -28.31 -59.21
CA ASN A 21 -1.00 -28.74 -60.05
C ASN A 21 -0.50 -29.90 -60.93
N ARG A 22 -1.17 -31.06 -60.86
CA ARG A 22 -0.77 -32.28 -61.57
C ARG A 22 -0.68 -32.09 -63.09
N GLU A 23 -1.56 -31.27 -63.65
CA GLU A 23 -1.61 -30.95 -65.08
C GLU A 23 -0.38 -30.16 -65.57
N GLU A 24 0.24 -29.35 -64.70
CA GLU A 24 1.46 -28.58 -65.01
C GLU A 24 2.75 -29.42 -64.97
N LEU A 25 2.70 -30.60 -64.35
CA LEU A 25 3.83 -31.55 -64.31
C LEU A 25 3.81 -32.50 -65.51
N GLU A 26 2.63 -32.88 -65.99
CA GLU A 26 2.47 -33.80 -67.12
C GLU A 26 2.68 -33.09 -68.48
N SER A 27 2.52 -31.77 -68.55
CA SER A 27 2.75 -30.93 -69.75
C SER A 27 4.15 -30.31 -69.82
N ALA A 28 4.98 -30.50 -68.79
CA ALA A 28 6.29 -29.88 -68.68
C ALA A 28 7.37 -30.71 -69.37
N ASP A 29 8.24 -30.04 -70.14
CA ASP A 29 9.40 -30.67 -70.76
C ASP A 29 10.36 -31.21 -69.70
N THR A 30 11.03 -32.32 -70.01
CA THR A 30 11.95 -33.02 -69.09
C THR A 30 13.01 -32.11 -68.48
N ALA A 31 13.52 -31.14 -69.25
CA ALA A 31 14.48 -30.14 -68.77
C ALA A 31 13.89 -29.23 -67.66
N THR A 32 12.65 -28.78 -67.82
CA THR A 32 11.97 -27.92 -66.83
C THR A 32 11.64 -28.67 -65.54
N LEU A 33 11.36 -29.99 -65.64
CA LEU A 33 11.19 -30.85 -64.47
C LEU A 33 12.50 -31.06 -63.71
N ILE A 34 13.62 -31.25 -64.42
CA ILE A 34 14.95 -31.36 -63.81
C ILE A 34 15.32 -30.06 -63.09
N GLU A 35 15.09 -28.90 -63.71
CA GLU A 35 15.37 -27.60 -63.09
C GLU A 35 14.53 -27.37 -61.81
N LYS A 36 13.24 -27.73 -61.84
CA LYS A 36 12.38 -27.70 -60.65
C LYS A 36 12.88 -28.65 -59.56
N LEU A 37 13.34 -29.85 -59.91
CA LEU A 37 13.91 -30.81 -58.94
C LEU A 37 15.18 -30.26 -58.28
N VAL A 38 16.08 -29.66 -59.05
CA VAL A 38 17.29 -28.99 -58.51
C VAL A 38 16.87 -27.85 -57.58
N SER A 39 15.97 -26.98 -58.01
CA SER A 39 15.48 -25.86 -57.21
C SER A 39 14.82 -26.31 -55.89
N LEU A 40 13.98 -27.34 -55.92
CA LEU A 40 13.36 -27.91 -54.72
C LEU A 40 14.40 -28.57 -53.80
N THR A 41 15.45 -29.17 -54.36
CA THR A 41 16.55 -29.76 -53.59
C THR A 41 17.37 -28.67 -52.89
N ASP A 42 17.64 -27.56 -53.57
CA ASP A 42 18.33 -26.40 -53.00
C ASP A 42 17.50 -25.75 -51.88
N GLN A 43 16.20 -25.53 -52.11
CA GLN A 43 15.27 -25.02 -51.09
C GLN A 43 15.19 -25.95 -49.87
N LEU A 44 15.19 -27.27 -50.08
CA LEU A 44 15.21 -28.25 -49.00
C LEU A 44 16.52 -28.17 -48.22
N ASN A 45 17.65 -28.00 -48.90
CA ASN A 45 18.96 -27.86 -48.25
C ASN A 45 19.06 -26.57 -47.44
N GLU A 46 18.61 -25.44 -47.97
CA GLU A 46 18.52 -24.16 -47.27
C GLU A 46 17.61 -24.25 -46.04
N GLY A 47 16.42 -24.84 -46.21
CA GLY A 47 15.50 -25.09 -45.10
C GLY A 47 16.12 -25.93 -44.00
N ASN A 48 16.86 -26.99 -44.35
CA ASN A 48 17.59 -27.82 -43.39
C ASN A 48 18.68 -27.05 -42.65
N GLN A 49 19.44 -26.19 -43.34
CA GLN A 49 20.47 -25.35 -42.70
C GLN A 49 19.84 -24.37 -41.72
N MET A 50 18.75 -23.70 -42.10
CA MET A 50 18.02 -22.80 -41.23
C MET A 50 17.51 -23.53 -39.98
N VAL A 51 16.90 -24.71 -40.14
CA VAL A 51 16.42 -25.51 -38.99
C VAL A 51 17.58 -25.87 -38.04
N ARG A 52 18.77 -26.22 -38.55
CA ARG A 52 19.94 -26.49 -37.71
C ARG A 52 20.41 -25.24 -36.96
N MET A 53 20.44 -24.09 -37.63
CA MET A 53 20.78 -22.81 -37.01
C MET A 53 19.78 -22.45 -35.89
N TRP A 54 18.47 -22.54 -36.16
CA TRP A 54 17.42 -22.28 -35.17
C TRP A 54 17.49 -23.23 -33.97
N LYS A 55 17.74 -24.52 -34.20
CA LYS A 55 17.95 -25.50 -33.12
C LYS A 55 19.14 -25.12 -32.24
N THR A 56 20.24 -24.68 -32.86
CA THR A 56 21.45 -24.23 -32.14
C THR A 56 21.15 -22.97 -31.33
N ARG A 57 20.48 -21.97 -31.92
CA ARG A 57 20.08 -20.74 -31.24
C ARG A 57 19.15 -21.02 -30.06
N LEU A 58 18.19 -21.93 -30.22
CA LEU A 58 17.29 -22.36 -29.15
C LEU A 58 18.03 -23.06 -28.01
N ALA A 59 18.99 -23.93 -28.33
CA ALA A 59 19.81 -24.61 -27.33
C ALA A 59 20.65 -23.61 -26.52
N LEU A 60 21.28 -22.64 -27.18
CA LEU A 60 22.03 -21.57 -26.52
C LEU A 60 21.15 -20.71 -25.61
N ALA A 61 19.97 -20.30 -26.07
CA ALA A 61 19.03 -19.53 -25.26
C ALA A 61 18.58 -20.31 -24.00
N ARG A 62 18.33 -21.62 -24.13
CA ARG A 62 18.02 -22.49 -22.98
C ARG A 62 19.16 -22.54 -21.97
N LEU A 63 20.41 -22.65 -22.43
CA LEU A 63 21.58 -22.63 -21.56
C LEU A 63 21.73 -21.28 -20.84
N GLN A 64 21.52 -20.16 -21.53
CA GLN A 64 21.54 -18.82 -20.92
C GLN A 64 20.50 -18.69 -19.81
N VAL A 65 19.26 -19.15 -20.04
CA VAL A 65 18.22 -19.14 -19.00
C VAL A 65 18.61 -19.98 -17.78
N LEU A 66 19.20 -21.16 -17.99
CA LEU A 66 19.69 -22.00 -16.88
C LEU A 66 20.81 -21.32 -16.09
N GLN A 67 21.72 -20.63 -16.78
CA GLN A 67 22.79 -19.87 -16.15
C GLN A 67 22.23 -18.71 -15.30
N ILE A 68 21.31 -17.91 -15.85
CA ILE A 68 20.65 -16.81 -15.13
C ILE A 68 19.90 -17.35 -13.90
N ASN A 69 19.20 -18.47 -14.01
CA ASN A 69 18.50 -19.09 -12.88
C ASN A 69 19.47 -19.54 -11.77
N LYS A 70 20.65 -20.03 -12.13
CA LYS A 70 21.69 -20.37 -11.16
C LYS A 70 22.21 -19.12 -10.46
N GLU A 71 22.54 -18.08 -11.22
CA GLU A 71 23.00 -16.79 -10.68
C GLU A 71 21.96 -16.18 -9.71
N LEU A 72 20.67 -16.20 -10.08
CA LEU A 72 19.59 -15.78 -9.19
C LEU A 72 19.56 -16.58 -7.89
N LYS A 73 19.69 -17.90 -7.98
CA LYS A 73 19.70 -18.78 -6.79
C LYS A 73 20.88 -18.47 -5.87
N ASP A 74 22.04 -18.16 -6.43
CA ASP A 74 23.23 -17.81 -5.66
C ASP A 74 23.08 -16.42 -5.01
N ILE A 75 22.52 -15.43 -5.73
CA ILE A 75 22.16 -14.12 -5.16
C ILE A 75 21.13 -14.27 -4.02
N PHE A 76 20.14 -15.16 -4.17
CA PHE A 76 19.16 -15.42 -3.10
C PHE A 76 19.82 -15.99 -1.85
N LYS A 77 20.78 -16.91 -2.02
CA LYS A 77 21.56 -17.45 -0.90
C LYS A 77 22.40 -16.36 -0.26
N GLU A 78 23.15 -15.60 -1.04
CA GLU A 78 23.97 -14.49 -0.54
C GLU A 78 23.13 -13.46 0.23
N ARG A 79 21.95 -13.08 -0.28
CA ARG A 79 21.03 -12.19 0.42
C ARG A 79 20.55 -12.80 1.74
N ASN A 80 20.17 -14.07 1.73
CA ASN A 80 19.74 -14.75 2.95
C ASN A 80 20.90 -14.84 3.94
N ASP A 81 22.09 -15.20 3.49
CA ASP A 81 23.30 -15.23 4.30
C ASP A 81 23.62 -13.82 4.82
N ALA A 82 23.49 -12.75 4.04
CA ALA A 82 23.67 -11.38 4.51
C ALA A 82 22.61 -10.98 5.56
N TYR A 83 21.35 -11.40 5.39
CA TYR A 83 20.26 -11.19 6.35
C TYR A 83 20.48 -11.98 7.65
N TYR A 84 21.09 -13.17 7.56
CA TYR A 84 21.23 -14.11 8.67
C TYR A 84 22.67 -14.25 9.21
N SER A 85 23.69 -13.62 8.63
CA SER A 85 25.11 -13.73 9.04
C SER A 85 25.50 -12.84 10.22
N GLY A 86 24.68 -11.82 10.52
CA GLY A 86 24.80 -11.00 11.72
C GLY A 86 24.06 -11.55 12.94
N THR A 87 23.66 -12.82 12.98
CA THR A 87 23.06 -13.47 14.18
C THR A 87 24.14 -13.78 15.22
N GLY A 88 24.84 -12.74 15.69
CA GLY A 88 25.51 -12.82 16.98
C GLY A 88 24.49 -13.03 18.09
N ALA A 89 24.91 -13.64 19.20
CA ALA A 89 24.07 -14.09 20.31
C ALA A 89 23.34 -12.99 21.12
N ASN A 90 23.28 -11.75 20.65
CA ASN A 90 22.60 -10.64 21.33
C ASN A 90 21.36 -10.15 20.55
N PRO A 91 20.14 -10.28 21.13
CA PRO A 91 18.87 -9.95 20.45
C PRO A 91 18.60 -8.46 20.20
N ALA A 92 19.23 -7.55 20.95
CA ALA A 92 18.74 -6.17 21.07
C ALA A 92 19.00 -5.26 19.84
N GLU A 93 19.90 -5.63 18.94
CA GLU A 93 20.25 -4.79 17.77
C GLU A 93 19.68 -5.36 16.46
N ARG A 94 18.98 -6.49 16.52
CA ARG A 94 18.53 -7.26 15.34
C ARG A 94 17.05 -7.07 14.98
N ASP A 95 16.23 -6.58 15.91
CA ASP A 95 14.78 -6.78 15.86
C ASP A 95 13.94 -5.54 15.52
N GLN A 96 14.52 -4.34 15.45
CA GLN A 96 13.71 -3.12 15.37
C GLN A 96 13.19 -2.76 13.96
N LEU A 97 13.66 -3.42 12.89
CA LEU A 97 13.31 -3.04 11.51
C LEU A 97 12.89 -4.20 10.59
N LEU A 98 12.84 -5.44 11.08
CA LEU A 98 12.60 -6.62 10.22
C LEU A 98 11.65 -7.67 10.79
N ASP A 99 11.04 -7.46 11.97
CA ASP A 99 9.99 -8.34 12.48
C ASP A 99 8.60 -7.80 12.12
N LEU A 100 7.81 -8.60 11.40
CA LEU A 100 6.43 -8.28 11.01
C LEU A 100 5.54 -8.10 12.26
N LEU A 101 5.83 -8.82 13.34
CA LEU A 101 5.13 -8.70 14.63
C LEU A 101 5.47 -7.37 15.32
N PHE A 102 6.70 -6.89 15.19
CA PHE A 102 7.12 -5.60 15.71
C PHE A 102 6.46 -4.44 14.93
N TYR A 103 6.34 -4.56 13.61
CA TYR A 103 5.64 -3.56 12.81
C TYR A 103 4.13 -3.49 13.12
N GLU A 104 3.49 -4.64 13.35
CA GLU A 104 2.08 -4.71 13.74
C GLU A 104 1.85 -4.12 15.15
N THR A 105 2.69 -4.49 16.12
CA THR A 105 2.61 -3.91 17.47
C THR A 105 2.90 -2.41 17.46
N TYR A 106 3.83 -1.94 16.63
CA TYR A 106 4.09 -0.51 16.43
C TYR A 106 2.87 0.23 15.85
N ILE A 107 2.24 -0.32 14.80
CA ILE A 107 1.01 0.27 14.23
C ILE A 107 -0.11 0.30 15.27
N SER A 108 -0.35 -0.82 15.95
CA SER A 108 -1.37 -0.93 17.00
C SER A 108 -1.13 0.08 18.14
N MET A 109 0.14 0.24 18.55
CA MET A 109 0.51 1.21 19.56
C MET A 109 0.29 2.64 19.08
N LYS A 110 0.64 2.95 17.83
CA LYS A 110 0.41 4.27 17.23
C LYS A 110 -1.08 4.60 17.17
N GLU A 111 -1.92 3.65 16.78
CA GLU A 111 -3.38 3.84 16.78
C GLU A 111 -3.93 4.02 18.20
N ARG A 112 -3.42 3.25 19.17
CA ARG A 112 -3.81 3.37 20.58
C ARG A 112 -3.44 4.74 21.16
N ILE A 113 -2.26 5.26 20.81
CA ILE A 113 -1.85 6.62 21.17
C ILE A 113 -2.82 7.64 20.56
N GLY A 114 -3.13 7.54 19.27
CA GLY A 114 -4.08 8.44 18.62
C GLY A 114 -5.49 8.41 19.24
N ARG A 115 -5.97 7.24 19.70
CA ARG A 115 -7.23 7.15 20.45
C ARG A 115 -7.15 7.86 21.80
N ARG A 116 -6.06 7.66 22.54
CA ARG A 116 -5.86 8.33 23.83
C ARG A 116 -5.72 9.84 23.70
N GLU A 117 -5.09 10.32 22.62
CA GLU A 117 -5.02 11.76 22.35
C GLU A 117 -6.41 12.36 22.13
N LYS A 118 -7.31 11.67 21.41
CA LYS A 118 -8.71 12.09 21.26
C LYS A 118 -9.45 12.11 22.61
N GLU A 119 -9.32 11.06 23.39
CA GLU A 119 -9.93 10.99 24.73
C GLU A 119 -9.42 12.11 25.65
N ILE A 120 -8.11 12.42 25.60
CA ILE A 120 -7.54 13.55 26.34
C ILE A 120 -8.15 14.87 25.88
N THR A 121 -8.37 15.07 24.58
CA THR A 121 -9.02 16.29 24.08
C THR A 121 -10.48 16.40 24.55
N GLU A 122 -11.24 15.30 24.50
CA GLU A 122 -12.63 15.27 24.98
C GLU A 122 -12.72 15.54 26.49
N LEU A 123 -11.83 14.94 27.29
CA LEU A 123 -11.75 15.17 28.73
C LEU A 123 -11.37 16.63 29.04
N ARG A 124 -10.48 17.24 28.26
CA ARG A 124 -10.13 18.67 28.43
C ARG A 124 -11.34 19.57 28.18
N ASP A 125 -12.13 19.28 27.17
CA ASP A 125 -13.35 20.03 26.88
C ASP A 125 -14.39 19.86 27.99
N ALA A 126 -14.55 18.64 28.53
CA ALA A 126 -15.42 18.37 29.67
C ALA A 126 -14.97 19.11 30.94
N VAL A 127 -13.67 19.12 31.26
CA VAL A 127 -13.12 19.88 32.39
C VAL A 127 -13.43 21.36 32.23
N LYS A 128 -13.21 21.93 31.04
CA LYS A 128 -13.51 23.34 30.76
C LYS A 128 -15.00 23.67 30.94
N ALA A 129 -15.90 22.76 30.57
CA ALA A 129 -17.33 22.92 30.82
C ALA A 129 -17.65 22.89 32.31
N LEU A 130 -17.04 21.98 33.08
CA LEU A 130 -17.20 21.91 34.54
C LEU A 130 -16.67 23.16 35.24
N GLU A 131 -15.53 23.70 34.82
CA GLU A 131 -14.99 24.97 35.34
C GLU A 131 -15.98 26.11 35.11
N LYS A 132 -16.62 26.16 33.93
CA LYS A 132 -17.67 27.15 33.65
C LYS A 132 -18.87 26.99 34.59
N TYR A 133 -19.36 25.77 34.82
CA TYR A 133 -20.46 25.55 35.75
C TYR A 133 -20.10 25.90 37.19
N ALA A 134 -18.88 25.58 37.63
CA ALA A 134 -18.40 25.95 38.96
C ALA A 134 -18.39 27.48 39.13
N GLN A 135 -17.98 28.22 38.10
CA GLN A 135 -18.04 29.68 38.08
C GLN A 135 -19.49 30.20 38.18
N GLU A 136 -20.42 29.65 37.38
CA GLU A 136 -21.84 30.02 37.43
C GLU A 136 -22.48 29.73 38.80
N ILE A 137 -22.10 28.62 39.45
CA ILE A 137 -22.55 28.30 40.81
C ILE A 137 -22.02 29.33 41.81
N SER A 138 -20.72 29.66 41.75
CA SER A 138 -20.13 30.67 42.62
C SER A 138 -20.82 32.03 42.49
N GLU A 139 -21.20 32.43 41.27
CA GLU A 139 -21.94 33.67 41.03
C GLU A 139 -23.35 33.63 41.63
N ARG A 140 -24.04 32.48 41.55
CA ARG A 140 -25.36 32.29 42.16
C ARG A 140 -25.29 32.30 43.68
N ASP A 141 -24.30 31.64 44.27
CA ASP A 141 -24.10 31.61 45.73
C ASP A 141 -23.85 33.02 46.28
N ALA A 142 -23.05 33.83 45.58
CA ALA A 142 -22.86 35.24 45.92
C ALA A 142 -24.19 36.02 45.88
N LYS A 143 -25.03 35.77 44.88
CA LYS A 143 -26.35 36.42 44.78
C LYS A 143 -27.32 35.98 45.86
N ILE A 144 -27.32 34.70 46.23
CA ILE A 144 -28.13 34.17 47.34
C ILE A 144 -27.74 34.86 48.64
N ALA A 145 -26.43 34.94 48.95
CA ALA A 145 -25.95 35.61 50.15
C ALA A 145 -26.36 37.10 50.21
N GLU A 146 -26.38 37.78 49.06
CA GLU A 146 -26.86 39.16 48.97
C GLU A 146 -28.37 39.28 49.26
N LEU A 147 -29.19 38.39 48.69
CA LEU A 147 -30.64 38.33 48.95
C LEU A 147 -30.96 37.96 50.41
N GLU A 148 -30.20 37.05 51.01
CA GLU A 148 -30.36 36.70 52.43
C GLU A 148 -30.08 37.90 53.34
N LYS A 149 -29.07 38.71 52.99
CA LYS A 149 -28.76 39.95 53.71
C LYS A 149 -29.91 40.97 53.57
N GLU A 150 -30.45 41.16 52.37
CA GLU A 150 -31.62 42.02 52.13
C GLU A 150 -32.83 41.55 52.93
N LEU A 151 -33.15 40.25 52.91
CA LEU A 151 -34.26 39.67 53.69
C LEU A 151 -34.09 39.89 55.19
N TYR A 152 -32.87 39.73 55.72
CA TYR A 152 -32.58 40.01 57.11
C TYR A 152 -32.86 41.49 57.45
N GLN A 153 -32.42 42.42 56.60
CA GLN A 153 -32.69 43.85 56.77
C GLN A 153 -34.19 44.16 56.74
N TYR A 154 -34.94 43.59 55.79
CA TYR A 154 -36.39 43.77 55.72
C TYR A 154 -37.10 43.21 56.96
N ARG A 155 -36.76 42.00 57.41
CA ARG A 155 -37.34 41.42 58.64
C ARG A 155 -37.09 42.30 59.85
N ARG A 156 -35.87 42.84 59.97
CA ARG A 156 -35.52 43.77 61.04
C ARG A 156 -36.36 45.05 60.95
N TYR A 157 -36.48 45.64 59.77
CA TYR A 157 -37.31 46.84 59.54
C TYR A 157 -38.78 46.61 59.93
N VAL A 158 -39.37 45.47 59.56
CA VAL A 158 -40.76 45.12 59.92
C VAL A 158 -40.92 45.01 61.44
N ILE A 159 -40.00 44.32 62.12
CA ILE A 159 -40.03 44.21 63.59
C ILE A 159 -39.90 45.59 64.25
N GLU A 160 -39.03 46.46 63.73
CA GLU A 160 -38.85 47.82 64.23
C GLU A 160 -40.10 48.70 63.98
N GLN A 161 -40.82 48.51 62.86
CA GLN A 161 -42.11 49.17 62.61
C GLN A 161 -43.21 48.67 63.57
N ASP A 162 -43.37 47.36 63.72
CA ASP A 162 -44.36 46.77 64.65
C ASP A 162 -44.11 47.24 66.09
N ALA A 163 -42.84 47.33 66.51
CA ALA A 163 -42.48 47.85 67.82
C ALA A 163 -42.79 49.36 67.98
N SER A 164 -42.59 50.15 66.93
CA SER A 164 -42.90 51.59 66.92
C SER A 164 -44.41 51.85 67.01
N GLU A 165 -45.23 51.08 66.30
CA GLU A 165 -46.70 51.18 66.34
C GLU A 165 -47.25 50.79 67.72
N HIS A 166 -46.62 49.85 68.42
CA HIS A 166 -47.01 49.48 69.78
C HIS A 166 -46.62 50.50 70.86
N THR A 167 -45.58 51.31 70.65
CA THR A 167 -45.19 52.38 71.59
C THR A 167 -45.95 53.70 71.42
N GLU A 168 -46.70 53.90 70.33
CA GLU A 168 -47.55 55.10 70.13
C GLU A 168 -48.97 54.98 70.70
N LEU A 169 -49.32 53.82 71.28
CA LEU A 169 -50.65 53.53 71.84
C LEU A 169 -50.70 53.46 73.39
N ASP A 170 -49.61 53.80 74.08
CA ASP A 170 -49.55 54.04 75.53
C ASP A 170 -49.30 55.53 75.84
#